data_AF-A0A3B9NIR3-F1
#
_entry.id   AF-A0A3B9NIR3-F1
#
_cell.length_a   1.000
_cell.length_b   1.000
_cell.length_c   1.000
_cell.angle_alpha   90.00
_cell.angle_beta   90.00
_cell.angle_gamma   90.00
#
_symmetry.space_group_name_H-M   'P 1'
#
loop_
_entity.id
_entity.type
_entity.pdbx_description
1 polymer ?
#
loop_
_entity_poly.entity_id
_entity_poly.type
_entity_poly.pdbx_seq_one_letter_code
_entity_poly.pdbx_strand_id
1 'polypeptide(L)'
;MSITPDGLQFPLQSPQQKPSSSKAGRAIIAAALANVDSRSSQQAQSEKNWRKQYTVHFKQLVEQGLVSPEASLKIAEDGLAKAHQTFEFYRDGQKYVLQDALTLPAGQLHTVKLTGNSKSTPEWYVPYHGQKLQG
;
A
#
# COMPACT_ATOMS: atom_id res chain seq x y z
N MET A 1 -3.25 24.86 0.83
CA MET A 1 -3.74 24.29 2.11
C MET A 1 -2.78 23.18 2.49
N SER A 2 -2.04 23.31 3.61
CA SER A 2 -1.32 22.16 4.16
C SER A 2 -2.38 21.24 4.77
N ILE A 3 -2.64 20.14 4.09
CA ILE A 3 -3.51 19.08 4.59
C ILE A 3 -2.72 18.42 5.72
N THR A 4 -3.16 18.59 6.95
CA THR A 4 -2.65 17.80 8.07
C THR A 4 -2.84 16.32 7.69
N PRO A 5 -1.82 15.46 7.84
CA PRO A 5 -1.95 14.05 7.50
C PRO A 5 -3.10 13.43 8.28
N ASP A 6 -3.94 12.64 7.60
CA ASP A 6 -5.04 11.89 8.19
C ASP A 6 -5.09 10.48 7.58
N GLY A 7 -5.50 9.49 8.36
CA GLY A 7 -5.56 8.09 7.97
C GLY A 7 -4.19 7.40 7.79
N LEU A 8 -4.17 6.35 6.96
CA LEU A 8 -2.99 5.53 6.70
C LEU A 8 -1.96 6.28 5.85
N GLN A 9 -0.71 6.34 6.32
CA GLN A 9 0.38 7.04 5.68
C GLN A 9 1.65 6.19 5.61
N PHE A 10 2.40 6.33 4.50
CA PHE A 10 3.77 5.82 4.46
C PHE A 10 4.65 6.61 5.42
N PRO A 11 5.59 5.95 6.12
CA PRO A 11 6.42 6.62 7.12
C PRO A 11 7.28 7.71 6.47
N LEU A 12 7.32 8.86 7.13
CA LEU A 12 8.20 9.96 6.75
C LEU A 12 9.66 9.59 7.03
N GLN A 13 10.51 9.72 6.01
CA GLN A 13 11.93 9.47 6.19
C GLN A 13 12.61 10.67 6.82
N SER A 14 13.22 10.49 7.99
CA SER A 14 14.16 11.48 8.51
C SER A 14 15.49 11.41 7.72
N PRO A 15 16.14 12.54 7.39
CA PRO A 15 15.75 13.93 7.64
C PRO A 15 14.91 14.59 6.53
N GLN A 16 14.73 13.95 5.36
CA GLN A 16 14.08 14.60 4.20
C GLN A 16 12.56 14.81 4.34
N GLN A 17 11.93 14.27 5.39
CA GLN A 17 10.48 14.29 5.66
C GLN A 17 9.61 13.91 4.45
N LYS A 18 10.10 12.99 3.61
CA LYS A 18 9.38 12.53 2.43
C LYS A 18 8.90 11.09 2.61
N PRO A 19 7.61 10.79 2.35
CA PRO A 19 7.13 9.43 2.35
C PRO A 19 7.75 8.65 1.18
N SER A 20 7.95 7.35 1.37
CA SER A 20 8.52 6.47 0.34
C SER A 20 7.85 5.11 0.33
N SER A 21 6.99 4.90 -0.68
CA SER A 21 6.39 3.59 -0.93
C SER A 21 7.44 2.54 -1.28
N SER A 22 8.52 2.91 -1.99
CA SER A 22 9.60 1.98 -2.33
C SER A 22 10.31 1.41 -1.10
N LYS A 23 10.61 2.25 -0.09
CA LYS A 23 11.28 1.78 1.13
C LYS A 23 10.36 0.88 1.95
N ALA A 24 9.08 1.26 2.08
CA ALA A 24 8.08 0.45 2.76
C ALA A 24 7.90 -0.91 2.07
N GLY A 25 7.71 -0.92 0.74
CA GLY A 25 7.58 -2.14 -0.05
C GLY A 25 8.76 -3.09 0.12
N ARG A 26 10.00 -2.60 -0.01
CA ARG A 26 11.20 -3.42 0.22
C ARG A 26 11.24 -4.06 1.60
N ALA A 27 10.98 -3.25 2.63
CA ALA A 27 11.05 -3.73 4.02
C ALA A 27 9.98 -4.79 4.32
N ILE A 28 8.77 -4.62 3.79
CA ILE A 28 7.66 -5.57 3.97
C ILE A 28 7.95 -6.89 3.25
N ILE A 29 8.37 -6.82 1.98
CA ILE A 29 8.67 -8.03 1.19
C ILE A 29 9.89 -8.77 1.76
N ALA A 30 10.92 -8.04 2.18
CA ALA A 30 12.07 -8.65 2.85
C ALA A 30 11.68 -9.37 4.15
N ALA A 31 10.83 -8.75 4.98
CA ALA A 31 10.35 -9.38 6.21
C ALA A 31 9.50 -10.62 5.92
N ALA A 32 8.62 -10.54 4.93
CA ALA A 32 7.78 -11.66 4.50
C ALA A 32 8.59 -12.90 4.10
N LEU A 33 9.74 -12.69 3.44
CA LEU A 33 10.62 -13.77 3.01
C LEU A 33 11.60 -14.24 4.09
N ALA A 34 11.81 -13.49 5.17
CA ALA A 34 12.94 -13.68 6.08
C ALA A 34 13.00 -15.09 6.71
N ASN A 35 11.84 -15.66 7.05
CA ASN A 35 11.74 -16.97 7.71
C ASN A 35 11.51 -18.14 6.74
N VAL A 36 11.37 -17.87 5.44
CA VAL A 36 11.15 -18.91 4.40
C VAL A 36 12.34 -19.00 3.46
N ASP A 37 12.86 -17.87 2.98
CA ASP A 37 14.12 -17.79 2.24
C ASP A 37 14.88 -16.48 2.56
N SER A 38 15.93 -16.62 3.37
CA SER A 38 16.78 -15.50 3.78
C SER A 38 17.51 -14.85 2.59
N ARG A 39 17.75 -15.57 1.49
CA ARG A 39 18.45 -15.03 0.32
C ARG A 39 17.56 -14.04 -0.42
N SER A 40 16.34 -14.44 -0.80
CA SER A 40 15.37 -13.55 -1.44
C SER A 40 14.99 -12.38 -0.52
N SER A 41 14.91 -12.61 0.80
CA SER A 41 14.74 -11.52 1.78
C SER A 41 15.82 -10.44 1.66
N GLN A 42 17.11 -10.82 1.62
CA GLN A 42 18.22 -9.88 1.48
C GLN A 42 18.23 -9.17 0.11
N GLN A 43 17.85 -9.87 -0.95
CA GLN A 43 17.71 -9.29 -2.29
C GLN A 43 16.62 -8.19 -2.31
N ALA A 44 15.44 -8.47 -1.77
CA ALA A 44 14.36 -7.50 -1.68
C ALA A 44 14.77 -6.28 -0.83
N GLN A 45 15.46 -6.51 0.28
CA GLN A 45 15.91 -5.44 1.18
C GLN A 45 16.91 -4.49 0.53
N SER A 46 17.83 -5.02 -0.28
CA SER A 46 18.93 -4.27 -0.90
C SER A 46 18.59 -3.69 -2.28
N GLU A 47 17.40 -3.97 -2.82
CA GLU A 47 16.98 -3.53 -4.17
C GLU A 47 16.99 -2.00 -4.31
N LYS A 48 17.87 -1.47 -5.16
CA LYS A 48 17.98 -0.01 -5.38
C LYS A 48 16.95 0.49 -6.40
N ASN A 49 16.62 -0.33 -7.40
CA ASN A 49 15.76 -0.01 -8.55
C ASN A 49 14.34 -0.55 -8.37
N TRP A 50 13.77 -0.37 -7.18
CA TRP A 50 12.48 -0.94 -6.78
C TRP A 50 11.36 -0.78 -7.82
N ARG A 51 11.19 0.42 -8.38
CA ARG A 51 10.13 0.70 -9.37
C ARG A 51 10.17 -0.19 -10.61
N LYS A 52 11.35 -0.71 -10.97
CA LYS A 52 11.54 -1.59 -12.13
C LYS A 52 11.58 -3.07 -11.73
N GLN A 53 12.01 -3.37 -10.51
CA GLN A 53 12.33 -4.74 -10.08
C GLN A 53 11.35 -5.32 -9.06
N TYR A 54 10.35 -4.57 -8.59
CA TYR A 54 9.41 -5.07 -7.58
C TYR A 54 8.73 -6.37 -7.99
N THR A 55 8.41 -6.56 -9.27
CA THR A 55 7.77 -7.79 -9.78
C THR A 55 8.62 -9.03 -9.57
N VAL A 56 9.95 -8.93 -9.60
CA VAL A 56 10.87 -10.04 -9.31
C VAL A 56 10.71 -10.50 -7.86
N HIS A 57 10.69 -9.55 -6.92
CA HIS A 57 10.55 -9.84 -5.49
C HIS A 57 9.15 -10.37 -5.15
N PHE A 58 8.10 -9.91 -5.85
CA PHE A 58 6.76 -10.48 -5.73
C PHE A 58 6.68 -11.91 -6.29
N LYS A 59 7.37 -12.18 -7.41
CA LYS A 59 7.47 -13.56 -7.94
C LYS A 59 8.12 -14.49 -6.92
N GLN A 60 9.16 -14.03 -6.22
CA GLN A 60 9.81 -14.81 -5.16
C GLN A 60 8.84 -15.15 -4.03
N LEU A 61 7.95 -14.24 -3.59
CA LEU A 61 6.91 -14.58 -2.61
C LEU A 61 6.06 -15.76 -3.07
N VAL A 62 5.64 -15.75 -4.34
CA VAL A 62 4.81 -16.81 -4.90
C VAL A 62 5.60 -18.11 -5.00
N GLU A 63 6.81 -18.08 -5.55
CA GLU A 63 7.67 -19.26 -5.68
C GLU A 63 7.96 -19.90 -4.32
N GLN A 64 8.30 -19.10 -3.30
CA GLN A 64 8.55 -19.60 -1.95
C GLN A 64 7.27 -20.06 -1.24
N GLY A 65 6.14 -19.39 -1.49
CA GLY A 65 4.85 -19.81 -0.95
C GLY A 65 4.35 -21.13 -1.52
N LEU A 66 4.70 -21.46 -2.77
CA LEU A 66 4.31 -22.72 -3.42
C LEU A 66 5.05 -23.95 -2.85
N VAL A 67 6.09 -23.77 -2.04
CA VAL A 67 6.82 -24.88 -1.42
C VAL A 67 5.94 -25.65 -0.44
N SER A 68 5.11 -24.95 0.36
CA SER A 68 4.12 -25.57 1.23
C SER A 68 3.04 -24.57 1.69
N PRO A 69 1.87 -25.05 2.15
CA PRO A 69 0.85 -24.18 2.76
C PRO A 69 1.39 -23.37 3.94
N GLU A 70 2.26 -23.95 4.76
CA GLU A 70 2.88 -23.30 5.92
C GLU A 70 3.81 -22.16 5.47
N ALA A 71 4.58 -22.35 4.39
CA ALA A 71 5.41 -21.29 3.83
C ALA A 71 4.57 -20.11 3.32
N SER A 72 3.46 -20.40 2.64
CA SER A 72 2.50 -19.36 2.21
C SER A 72 1.93 -18.57 3.38
N LEU A 73 1.47 -19.26 4.43
CA LEU A 73 0.94 -18.60 5.64
C LEU A 73 2.02 -17.77 6.34
N LYS A 74 3.23 -18.32 6.50
CA LYS A 74 4.34 -17.63 7.15
C LYS A 74 4.73 -16.34 6.43
N ILE A 75 4.78 -16.38 5.09
CA ILE A 75 5.04 -15.21 4.25
C ILE A 75 3.96 -14.13 4.48
N ALA A 76 2.70 -14.52 4.51
CA ALA A 76 1.59 -13.59 4.72
C ALA A 76 1.63 -12.97 6.13
N GLU A 77 1.84 -13.79 7.16
CA GLU A 77 1.93 -13.37 8.56
C GLU A 77 3.09 -12.39 8.78
N ASP A 78 4.30 -12.74 8.33
CA ASP A 78 5.49 -11.92 8.54
C ASP A 78 5.42 -10.61 7.75
N GLY A 79 4.92 -10.67 6.52
CA GLY A 79 4.67 -9.48 5.71
C GLY A 79 3.65 -8.54 6.35
N LEU A 80 2.53 -9.08 6.83
CA LEU A 80 1.47 -8.31 7.47
C LEU A 80 1.94 -7.70 8.81
N ALA A 81 2.63 -8.48 9.64
CA ALA A 81 3.21 -7.99 10.89
C ALA A 81 4.18 -6.84 10.61
N LYS A 82 5.02 -6.95 9.57
CA LYS A 82 5.91 -5.86 9.19
C LYS A 82 5.14 -4.64 8.68
N ALA A 83 4.08 -4.84 7.89
CA ALA A 83 3.24 -3.73 7.41
C ALA A 83 2.60 -2.98 8.59
N HIS A 84 2.03 -3.69 9.55
CA HIS A 84 1.44 -3.14 10.77
C HIS A 84 2.43 -2.26 11.56
N GLN A 85 3.71 -2.65 11.58
CA GLN A 85 4.79 -1.89 12.25
C GLN A 85 5.38 -0.76 11.39
N THR A 86 5.17 -0.79 10.07
CA THR A 86 5.84 0.14 9.14
C THR A 86 4.98 1.36 8.85
N PHE A 87 3.67 1.18 8.73
CA PHE A 87 2.77 2.28 8.41
C PHE A 87 2.49 3.17 9.62
N GLU A 88 2.41 4.47 9.34
CA GLU A 88 1.91 5.46 10.29
C GLU A 88 0.41 5.64 10.06
N PHE A 89 -0.33 5.89 11.13
CA PHE A 89 -1.75 6.19 11.07
C PHE A 89 -1.99 7.52 11.80
N TYR A 90 -2.68 8.44 11.15
CA TYR A 90 -3.04 9.72 11.73
C TYR A 90 -4.54 9.77 11.96
N ARG A 91 -4.95 10.31 13.10
CA ARG A 91 -6.35 10.61 13.43
C ARG A 91 -6.37 11.73 14.45
N ASP A 92 -7.23 12.73 14.24
CA ASP A 92 -7.39 13.88 15.13
C ASP A 92 -6.06 14.61 15.43
N GLY A 93 -5.17 14.67 14.43
CA GLY A 93 -3.84 15.29 14.56
C GLY A 93 -2.82 14.48 15.37
N GLN A 94 -3.18 13.30 15.86
CA GLN A 94 -2.29 12.39 16.56
C GLN A 94 -1.74 11.32 15.63
N LYS A 95 -0.50 10.87 15.90
CA LYS A 95 0.21 9.85 15.13
C LYS A 95 0.30 8.54 15.92
N TYR A 96 -0.04 7.46 15.25
CA TYR A 96 -0.02 6.08 15.73
C TYR A 96 0.77 5.18 14.78
N VAL A 97 1.22 4.04 15.28
CA VAL A 97 1.61 2.92 14.40
C VAL A 97 0.32 2.23 13.94
N LEU A 98 0.26 1.74 12.69
CA LEU A 98 -0.95 1.10 12.16
C LEU A 98 -1.47 -0.03 13.07
N GLN A 99 -0.57 -0.79 13.69
CA GLN A 99 -0.95 -1.84 14.63
C GLN A 99 -1.86 -1.32 15.78
N ASP A 100 -1.60 -0.11 16.29
CA ASP A 100 -2.31 0.48 17.42
C ASP A 100 -3.60 1.15 16.95
N ALA A 101 -3.65 1.57 15.68
CA ALA A 101 -4.81 2.24 15.09
C ALA A 101 -6.10 1.39 15.15
N LEU A 102 -5.96 0.06 15.13
CA LEU A 102 -7.09 -0.88 15.24
C LEU A 102 -7.70 -0.92 16.64
N THR A 103 -6.99 -0.44 17.66
CA THR A 103 -7.49 -0.34 19.04
C THR A 103 -8.18 0.98 19.33
N LEU A 104 -8.07 1.96 18.42
CA LEU A 104 -8.69 3.26 18.58
C LEU A 104 -10.21 3.14 18.49
N PRO A 105 -10.96 3.94 19.27
CA PRO A 105 -12.41 4.02 19.14
C PRO A 105 -12.81 4.27 17.69
N ALA A 106 -13.79 3.50 17.21
CA ALA A 106 -14.36 3.72 15.89
C ALA A 106 -15.17 5.02 15.89
N GLY A 107 -14.94 5.85 14.88
CA GLY A 107 -15.80 7.01 14.62
C GLY A 107 -17.18 6.57 14.16
N GLN A 108 -18.16 7.45 14.28
CA GLN A 108 -19.50 7.20 13.75
C GLN A 108 -19.44 7.09 12.22
N LEU A 109 -19.98 6.00 11.67
CA LEU A 109 -20.10 5.83 10.23
C LEU A 109 -21.33 6.61 9.74
N HIS A 110 -21.16 7.32 8.63
CA HIS A 110 -22.24 8.07 7.99
C HIS A 110 -22.47 7.55 6.57
N THR A 111 -23.73 7.45 6.19
CA THR A 111 -24.12 7.15 4.82
C THR A 111 -24.46 8.44 4.10
N VAL A 112 -23.82 8.69 2.96
CA VAL A 112 -24.10 9.85 2.10
C VAL A 112 -24.69 9.33 0.79
N LYS A 113 -25.86 9.83 0.41
CA LYS A 113 -26.44 9.60 -0.92
C LYS A 113 -26.13 10.82 -1.79
N LEU A 114 -25.33 10.61 -2.83
CA LEU A 114 -25.09 11.62 -3.86
C LEU A 114 -26.04 11.37 -5.03
N THR A 115 -26.86 12.37 -5.38
CA THR A 115 -27.77 12.29 -6.53
C THR A 115 -27.32 13.33 -7.55
N GLY A 116 -27.01 12.87 -8.77
CA GLY A 116 -26.70 13.77 -9.88
C GLY A 116 -27.97 14.48 -10.34
N ASN A 117 -27.95 15.80 -10.40
CA ASN A 117 -29.09 16.63 -10.83
C ASN A 117 -28.93 17.14 -12.28
N SER A 118 -28.04 16.54 -13.06
CA SER A 118 -27.83 16.95 -14.45
C SER A 118 -29.09 16.70 -15.26
N LYS A 119 -29.57 17.75 -15.93
CA LYS A 119 -30.63 17.66 -16.95
C LYS A 119 -30.07 17.45 -18.35
N SER A 120 -28.75 17.50 -18.51
CA SER A 120 -28.12 17.23 -19.81
C SER A 120 -28.28 15.75 -20.17
N THR A 121 -28.64 15.51 -21.42
CA THR A 121 -28.58 14.17 -22.01
C THR A 121 -27.15 13.62 -21.88
N PRO A 122 -26.97 12.34 -21.49
CA PRO A 122 -25.64 11.75 -21.43
C PRO A 122 -25.01 11.77 -22.84
N GLU A 123 -23.86 12.43 -22.97
CA GLU A 123 -23.07 12.41 -24.19
C GLU A 123 -22.19 11.16 -24.20
N TRP A 124 -22.39 10.28 -25.17
CA TRP A 124 -21.49 9.17 -25.44
C TRP A 124 -20.48 9.61 -26.49
N TYR A 125 -19.20 9.63 -26.13
CA TYR A 125 -18.14 9.86 -27.09
C TYR A 125 -16.88 9.09 -26.72
N VAL A 126 -16.05 8.82 -27.72
CA VAL A 126 -14.72 8.26 -27.55
C VAL A 126 -13.68 9.35 -27.79
N PRO A 127 -12.83 9.69 -26.80
CA PRO A 127 -11.70 10.59 -27.05
C PRO A 127 -10.66 9.86 -27.91
N TYR A 128 -10.41 10.36 -29.13
CA TYR A 128 -9.46 9.78 -30.07
C TYR A 128 -8.70 10.90 -30.80
N HIS A 129 -7.36 10.89 -30.71
CA HIS A 129 -6.48 11.92 -31.28
C HIS A 129 -6.92 13.37 -31.03
N GLY A 130 -7.35 13.69 -29.80
CA GLY A 130 -7.80 15.04 -29.43
C GLY A 130 -9.19 15.41 -29.95
N GLN A 131 -9.90 14.49 -30.62
CA GLN A 131 -11.29 14.65 -31.05
C GLN A 131 -12.23 13.80 -30.19
N LYS A 132 -13.51 14.17 -30.16
CA LYS A 132 -14.58 13.39 -29.55
C LYS A 132 -15.39 12.71 -30.66
N LEU A 133 -15.18 11.42 -30.87
CA LEU A 133 -15.94 10.66 -31.84
C LEU A 133 -17.31 10.30 -31.26
N GLN A 134 -18.37 10.53 -32.04
CA GLN A 134 -19.77 10.28 -31.67
C GLN A 134 -20.45 9.49 -32.80
N GLY A 135 -21.41 8.63 -32.46
CA GLY A 135 -22.17 7.79 -33.38
C GLY A 135 -23.27 7.02 -32.65
#